data_AF-W9P8S8-F1
#
_entry.id   AF-W9P8S8-F1
#
_cell.length_a   1.000
_cell.length_b   1.000
_cell.length_c   1.000
_cell.angle_alpha   90.00
_cell.angle_beta   90.00
_cell.angle_gamma   90.00
#
_symmetry.space_group_name_H-M   'P 1'
#
loop_
_entity.id
_entity.type
_entity.pdbx_description
1 polymer ?
#
loop_
_entity_poly.entity_id
_entity_poly.type
_entity_poly.pdbx_seq_one_letter_code
_entity_poly.pdbx_strand_id
1 'polypeptide(L)' 'MISQEDLEKVAVKGIAFTIRSVFVINPSKKIRLTMMYPAPTGRNSTEVLRVTYSLQSGDQKGVVTPIDW' A
#
# COMPACT_ATOMS: atom_id res chain seq x y z
N MET A 1 2.14 -6.07 7.06
CA MET A 1 3.18 -7.10 6.86
C MET A 1 4.10 -7.08 8.07
N ILE A 2 4.49 -8.21 8.64
CA ILE A 2 5.47 -8.27 9.75
C ILE A 2 6.83 -8.56 9.12
N SER A 3 7.91 -7.90 9.57
CA SER A 3 9.25 -8.23 9.09
C SER A 3 9.82 -9.45 9.83
N GLN A 4 10.78 -10.15 9.22
CA GLN A 4 11.46 -11.26 9.88
C GLN A 4 12.13 -10.82 11.19
N GLU A 5 12.71 -9.61 11.20
CA GLU A 5 13.32 -9.02 12.38
C GLU A 5 12.30 -8.77 13.51
N ASP A 6 11.08 -8.36 13.16
CA ASP A 6 10.00 -8.17 14.14
C ASP A 6 9.61 -9.50 14.79
N LEU A 7 9.61 -10.61 14.04
CA LEU A 7 9.33 -11.96 14.54
C LEU A 7 10.42 -12.45 15.49
N GLU A 8 11.69 -12.25 15.13
CA GLU A 8 12.84 -12.63 15.94
C GLU A 8 12.89 -11.87 17.27
N LYS A 9 12.40 -10.63 17.29
CA LYS A 9 12.40 -9.76 18.48
C LYS A 9 11.14 -9.90 19.33
N VAL A 10 10.17 -10.73 18.96
CA VAL A 10 8.93 -10.95 19.75
C VAL A 10 9.23 -11.38 21.18
N ALA A 11 10.20 -12.28 21.37
CA ALA A 11 10.56 -12.77 22.69
C ALA A 11 11.14 -11.68 23.62
N VAL A 12 11.70 -10.61 23.05
CA VAL A 12 12.39 -9.53 23.80
C VAL A 12 11.53 -8.27 23.92
N LYS A 13 10.81 -7.89 22.85
CA LYS A 13 10.00 -6.66 22.78
C LYS A 13 8.50 -6.89 22.99
N GLY A 14 8.04 -8.13 23.04
CA GLY A 14 6.62 -8.47 23.11
C GLY A 14 5.97 -8.53 21.74
N ILE A 15 4.87 -7.80 21.52
CA ILE A 15 4.04 -7.91 20.31
C ILE A 15 4.76 -7.35 19.08
N ALA A 16 4.79 -8.10 17.98
CA ALA A 16 5.27 -7.61 16.68
C ALA A 16 4.25 -6.67 16.03
N PHE A 17 4.69 -5.46 15.66
CA PHE A 17 3.84 -4.51 14.94
C PHE A 17 3.92 -4.74 13.43
N THR A 18 2.79 -4.55 12.76
CA THR A 18 2.76 -4.65 11.30
C THR A 18 3.22 -3.35 10.64
N ILE A 19 3.93 -3.47 9.52
CA ILE A 19 4.07 -2.41 8.51
C ILE A 19 2.66 -2.04 8.02
N ARG A 20 2.40 -0.74 7.94
CA ARG A 20 1.12 -0.16 7.51
C ARG A 20 1.03 -0.22 5.98
N SER A 21 0.81 -1.43 5.47
CA SER A 21 0.67 -1.68 4.03
C SER A 21 -0.72 -1.27 3.52
N VAL A 22 -0.77 -0.73 2.31
CA VAL A 22 -2.00 -0.52 1.52
C VAL A 22 -1.90 -1.37 0.26
N PHE A 23 -2.93 -2.17 0.00
CA PHE A 23 -3.04 -2.98 -1.21
C PHE A 23 -4.26 -2.50 -2.00
N VAL A 24 -4.04 -2.06 -3.24
CA VAL A 24 -5.13 -1.73 -4.17
C VAL A 24 -5.40 -2.96 -5.03
N ILE A 25 -6.58 -3.55 -4.88
CA ILE A 25 -6.96 -4.82 -5.51
C ILE A 25 -8.11 -4.56 -6.49
N ASN A 26 -7.98 -5.05 -7.72
CA ASN A 26 -9.03 -4.90 -8.73
C ASN A 26 -10.09 -6.02 -8.63
N PRO A 27 -11.22 -5.93 -9.36
CA PRO A 27 -12.26 -6.97 -9.35
C PRO A 27 -11.77 -8.37 -9.77
N SER A 28 -10.70 -8.45 -10.58
CA SER A 28 -10.03 -9.70 -10.97
C SER A 28 -9.12 -10.27 -9.88
N LYS A 29 -9.17 -9.73 -8.65
CA LYS A 29 -8.38 -10.15 -7.48
C LYS A 29 -6.87 -10.02 -7.69
N LYS A 30 -6.43 -9.11 -8.55
CA LYS A 30 -5.01 -8.79 -8.77
C LYS A 30 -4.63 -7.55 -7.97
N ILE A 31 -3.49 -7.62 -7.31
CA ILE A 31 -2.86 -6.45 -6.69
C ILE A 31 -2.36 -5.54 -7.81
N ARG A 32 -2.83 -4.31 -7.84
CA ARG A 32 -2.45 -3.30 -8.84
C ARG A 32 -1.39 -2.35 -8.32
N LEU A 33 -1.37 -2.12 -7.02
CA LEU A 33 -0.43 -1.22 -6.37
C LEU A 33 -0.29 -1.59 -4.88
N THR A 34 0.93 -1.48 -4.37
CA THR A 34 1.27 -1.66 -2.96
C THR A 34 2.00 -0.43 -2.46
N MET A 35 1.57 0.14 -1.33
CA MET A 35 2.31 1.17 -0.60
C MET A 35 2.66 0.66 0.80
N MET A 36 3.89 0.86 1.23
CA MET A 36 4.39 0.37 2.51
C MET A 36 4.87 1.55 3.36
N TYR A 37 4.18 1.80 4.48
CA TYR A 37 4.54 2.84 5.43
C TYR A 37 5.03 2.20 6.73
N PRO A 38 6.16 2.65 7.30
CA PRO A 38 6.59 2.18 8.60
C PRO A 38 5.64 2.70 9.70
N ALA A 39 5.68 2.09 10.89
CA ALA A 39 4.81 2.46 12.00
C ALA A 39 4.75 3.97 12.35
N PRO A 40 5.87 4.73 12.37
CA PRO A 40 5.84 6.16 12.71
C PRO A 40 5.31 7.07 11.60
N THR A 41 5.16 6.58 10.37
CA THR A 41 4.75 7.41 9.23
C THR A 41 3.27 7.18 8.92
N GLY A 42 2.48 8.25 8.99
CA GLY A 42 1.07 8.24 8.59
C GLY A 42 0.90 7.97 7.09
N ARG A 43 -0.24 7.39 6.72
CA ARG A 43 -0.63 7.19 5.31
C ARG A 43 -1.26 8.46 4.75
N ASN A 44 -1.05 8.74 3.47
CA ASN A 44 -1.74 9.81 2.76
C ASN A 44 -3.01 9.27 2.07
N SER A 45 -4.19 9.58 2.61
CA SER A 45 -5.47 9.13 2.04
C SER A 45 -5.78 9.75 0.68
N THR A 46 -5.34 10.99 0.43
CA THR A 46 -5.48 11.65 -0.87
C THR A 46 -4.71 10.90 -1.95
N GLU A 47 -3.51 10.41 -1.61
CA GLU A 47 -2.71 9.60 -2.53
C GLU A 47 -3.40 8.26 -2.87
N VAL A 48 -4.05 7.63 -1.88
CA VAL A 48 -4.84 6.40 -2.12
C VAL A 48 -5.97 6.66 -3.13
N LEU A 49 -6.69 7.79 -3.00
CA LEU A 49 -7.73 8.17 -3.95
C LEU A 49 -7.16 8.48 -5.34
N ARG A 50 -6.06 9.25 -5.41
CA ARG A 50 -5.37 9.61 -6.66
C ARG A 50 -4.96 8.38 -7.44
N VAL A 51 -4.24 7.43 -6.82
CA VAL A 51 -3.81 6.21 -7.52
C VAL A 51 -4.99 5.31 -7.90
N THR A 52 -6.05 5.28 -7.10
CA THR A 52 -7.27 4.53 -7.46
C THR A 52 -7.94 5.12 -8.70
N TYR A 53 -8.04 6.45 -8.77
CA TYR A 53 -8.60 7.14 -9.94
C TYR A 53 -7.71 6.96 -11.19
N SER A 54 -6.39 6.97 -11.02
CA SER A 54 -5.42 6.67 -12.09
C SER A 54 -5.64 5.26 -12.66
N LEU A 55 -5.67 4.25 -11.78
CA LEU A 55 -5.86 2.85 -12.18
C LEU A 55 -7.19 2.63 -12.88
N GLN A 56 -8.28 3.21 -12.36
CA GLN A 56 -9.60 3.13 -12.99
C GLN A 56 -9.66 3.85 -14.34
N SER A 57 -9.02 5.01 -14.46
CA SER A 57 -8.98 5.77 -15.71
C SER A 57 -8.16 5.04 -16.79
N GLY A 58 -7.04 4.42 -16.41
CA GLY A 58 -6.25 3.59 -17.30
C GLY A 58 -7.02 2.35 -17.77
N ASP A 59 -7.73 1.69 -16.87
CA ASP A 59 -8.56 0.52 -17.21
C ASP A 59 -9.72 0.87 -18.16
N GLN A 60 -10.35 2.03 -17.99
CA GLN A 60 -11.51 2.45 -18.80
C GLN A 60 -11.14 3.08 -20.14
N LYS A 61 -10.09 3.90 -20.17
CA LYS A 61 -9.77 4.78 -21.30
C LYS A 61 -8.46 4.41 -22.01
N GLY A 62 -7.68 3.48 -21.47
CA GLY A 62 -6.36 3.12 -22.01
C GLY A 62 -5.32 4.23 -21.89
N VAL A 63 -5.50 5.17 -20.95
CA VAL A 63 -4.59 6.31 -20.74
C VAL A 63 -3.58 6.04 -19.63
N VAL A 64 -2.46 6.74 -19.68
CA VAL A 64 -1.43 6.74 -18.62
C VAL A 64 -1.39 8.11 -17.94
N THR A 65 -1.24 8.11 -16.62
CA THR A 65 -1.14 9.34 -15.82
C THR A 65 0.34 9.62 -15.51
N PRO A 66 0.84 10.85 -15.79
CA PRO A 66 2.25 11.19 -15.59
C PRO A 66 2.56 11.41 -14.10
N ILE A 67 3.83 11.75 -13.82
CA ILE A 67 4.28 12.17 -12.48
C ILE A 67 3.40 13.30 -11.94
N ASP A 68 3.04 13.21 -10.65
CA ASP A 68 2.25 14.19 -9.90
C ASP A 68 0.84 14.54 -10.44
N TRP A 69 0.27 13.73 -11.33
CA TRP A 69 -1.15 13.80 -11.75
C TRP A 69 -2.11 13.51 -10.59
#